data_AF-B9T7P4-F1
#
_entry.id   AF-B9T7P4-F1
#
_cell.length_a   1.000
_cell.length_b   1.000
_cell.length_c   1.000
_cell.angle_alpha   90.00
_cell.angle_beta   90.00
_cell.angle_gamma   90.00
#
_symmetry.space_group_name_H-M   'P 1'
#
loop_
_entity.id
_entity.type
_entity.pdbx_description
1 polymer ?
#
loop_
_entity_poly.entity_id
_entity_poly.type
_entity_poly.pdbx_seq_one_letter_code
_entity_poly.pdbx_strand_id
1 'polypeptide(L)'
;MRTLFNGERILCDHVFAASDSIRESCFSEISKEAALLLFGFPELVAKSKKSRPDKIFRVLDMYTAISENWMEIESIFSFESISAVRSQALSSLVKLSESILILLSEFESTIQKDSSKTAVPGADIHPLTIYGMHHLTLLGDYSNFLSDIISDWPPPPKTSLPKSFLDSPESVDTPAPPMSVRFAWLTLVLLCKLDGKAKSYKDVSLSYLFLANNLQYVVNKVQTSNLRYLLGEDWLAKHETKVKQFAANYERLAWGHLFDSLAENNPKVPISPEAVRESFKKFNLRFEEAYRKQSSCIVSDPKLRDEIKMSISQKVVPVYREFYEQQRSVIEGNRNVRLCVRYTPDEVGNYLSDLFFGVVESGSSLSSSISSTTTSSSSHQRRSRLSN
;
A
#
# COMPACT_ATOMS: atom_id res chain seq x y z
N MET A 1 6.88 -34.38 -11.36
CA MET A 1 8.32 -34.70 -11.42
C MET A 1 8.69 -35.77 -10.40
N ARG A 2 8.47 -35.54 -9.10
CA ARG A 2 8.74 -36.50 -8.00
C ARG A 2 8.05 -37.87 -8.08
N THR A 3 6.91 -37.95 -8.75
CA THR A 3 6.13 -39.18 -8.87
C THR A 3 6.46 -39.91 -10.18
N LEU A 4 6.19 -39.26 -11.32
CA LEU A 4 6.28 -39.91 -12.63
C LEU A 4 7.73 -40.17 -13.07
N PHE A 5 8.56 -39.12 -13.16
CA PHE A 5 9.94 -39.28 -13.66
C PHE A 5 10.86 -39.97 -12.66
N ASN A 6 10.74 -39.64 -11.37
CA ASN A 6 11.53 -40.33 -10.35
C ASN A 6 11.11 -41.80 -10.19
N GLY A 7 9.81 -42.10 -10.27
CA GLY A 7 9.30 -43.47 -10.24
C GLY A 7 9.83 -44.29 -11.42
N GLU A 8 9.78 -43.71 -12.63
CA GLU A 8 10.33 -44.35 -13.83
C GLU A 8 11.85 -44.54 -13.75
N ARG A 9 12.57 -43.57 -13.17
CA ARG A 9 14.01 -43.66 -12.94
C ARG A 9 14.36 -44.85 -12.06
N ILE A 10 13.67 -44.98 -10.91
CA ILE A 10 13.84 -46.08 -9.95
C ILE A 10 13.48 -47.42 -10.60
N LEU A 11 12.41 -47.48 -11.38
CA LEU A 11 11.99 -48.70 -12.07
C LEU A 11 13.04 -49.16 -13.08
N CYS A 12 13.53 -48.24 -13.92
CA CYS A 12 14.61 -48.52 -14.86
C CYS A 12 15.90 -48.94 -14.14
N ASP A 13 16.26 -48.28 -13.03
CA ASP A 13 17.39 -48.66 -12.19
C ASP A 13 17.27 -50.08 -11.65
N HIS A 14 16.07 -50.50 -11.24
CA HIS A 14 15.83 -51.82 -10.69
C HIS A 14 15.79 -52.92 -11.77
N VAL A 15 15.03 -52.71 -12.84
CA VAL A 15 14.79 -53.72 -13.88
C VAL A 15 16.04 -53.94 -14.75
N PHE A 16 16.77 -52.87 -15.06
CA PHE A 16 17.94 -52.90 -15.93
C PHE A 16 19.27 -52.71 -15.19
N ALA A 17 19.32 -53.10 -13.91
CA ALA A 17 20.51 -52.96 -13.06
C ALA A 17 21.79 -53.58 -13.64
N ALA A 18 21.66 -54.58 -14.52
CA ALA A 18 22.78 -55.28 -15.15
C ALA A 18 23.40 -54.55 -16.36
N SER A 19 22.74 -53.52 -16.91
CA SER A 19 23.24 -52.79 -18.10
C SER A 19 22.86 -51.32 -18.08
N ASP A 20 23.88 -50.48 -17.86
CA ASP A 20 23.73 -49.03 -17.84
C ASP A 20 23.20 -48.47 -19.17
N SER A 21 23.63 -49.04 -20.30
CA SER A 21 23.21 -48.61 -21.65
C SER A 21 21.74 -48.89 -21.93
N ILE A 22 21.24 -50.08 -21.56
CA ILE A 22 19.82 -50.44 -21.76
C ILE A 22 18.94 -49.61 -20.82
N ARG A 23 19.39 -49.44 -19.58
CA ARG A 23 18.71 -48.61 -18.58
C ARG A 23 18.55 -47.18 -19.04
N GLU A 24 19.64 -46.57 -19.51
CA GLU A 24 19.66 -45.20 -20.03
C GLU A 24 18.72 -45.06 -21.23
N SER A 25 18.84 -45.96 -22.21
CA SER A 25 18.02 -45.93 -23.42
C SER A 25 16.52 -46.07 -23.09
N CYS A 26 16.15 -47.01 -22.21
CA CYS A 26 14.76 -47.24 -21.84
C CYS A 26 14.15 -46.04 -21.12
N PHE A 27 14.86 -45.48 -20.13
CA PHE A 27 14.41 -44.28 -19.42
C PHE A 27 14.24 -43.09 -20.36
N SER A 28 15.18 -42.91 -21.29
CA SER A 28 15.15 -41.82 -22.27
C SER A 28 13.94 -41.93 -23.19
N GLU A 29 13.70 -43.10 -23.79
CA GLU A 29 12.56 -43.31 -24.70
C GLU A 29 11.20 -43.07 -24.01
N ILE A 30 11.07 -43.45 -22.73
CA ILE A 30 9.80 -43.30 -21.99
C ILE A 30 9.58 -41.86 -21.52
N SER A 31 10.62 -41.21 -21.00
CA SER A 31 10.47 -39.94 -20.26
C SER A 31 10.76 -38.70 -21.08
N LYS A 32 11.56 -38.78 -22.15
CA LYS A 32 12.15 -37.62 -22.83
C LYS A 32 11.10 -36.66 -23.40
N GLU A 33 10.14 -37.13 -24.18
CA GLU A 33 9.14 -36.26 -24.81
C GLU A 33 8.26 -35.54 -23.77
N ALA A 34 7.75 -36.29 -22.79
CA ALA A 34 6.94 -35.72 -21.70
C ALA A 34 7.73 -34.71 -20.85
N ALA A 35 9.01 -34.98 -20.58
CA ALA A 35 9.87 -34.07 -19.83
C ALA A 35 10.19 -32.81 -20.64
N LEU A 36 10.47 -32.92 -21.94
CA LEU A 36 10.68 -31.77 -22.82
C LEU A 36 9.43 -30.88 -22.90
N LEU A 37 8.24 -31.46 -22.99
CA LEU A 37 6.98 -30.71 -22.97
C LEU A 37 6.76 -29.99 -21.63
N LEU A 38 7.00 -30.67 -20.51
CA LEU A 38 6.86 -30.09 -19.17
C LEU A 38 7.80 -28.90 -18.98
N PHE A 39 9.09 -29.09 -19.28
CA PHE A 39 10.09 -28.04 -19.11
C PHE A 39 10.09 -27.01 -20.23
N GLY A 40 9.44 -27.26 -21.38
CA GLY A 40 9.24 -26.29 -22.46
C GLY A 40 8.02 -25.38 -22.27
N PHE A 41 7.02 -25.80 -21.49
CA PHE A 41 5.82 -25.00 -21.22
C PHE A 41 6.11 -23.60 -20.63
N PRO A 42 7.01 -23.42 -19.64
CA PRO A 42 7.29 -22.10 -19.07
C PRO A 42 7.82 -21.09 -20.09
N GLU A 43 8.60 -21.54 -21.08
CA GLU A 43 9.07 -20.69 -22.18
C GLU A 43 7.92 -20.14 -23.03
N LEU A 44 6.87 -20.94 -23.26
CA LEU A 44 5.66 -20.49 -23.95
C LEU A 44 4.91 -19.43 -23.15
N VAL A 45 4.87 -19.58 -21.82
CA VAL A 45 4.23 -18.62 -20.90
C VAL A 45 5.00 -17.31 -20.88
N ALA A 46 6.33 -17.36 -20.81
CA ALA A 46 7.21 -16.18 -20.89
C ALA A 46 6.92 -15.35 -22.16
N LYS A 47 6.88 -16.01 -23.33
CA LYS A 47 6.64 -15.38 -24.65
C LYS A 47 5.22 -14.85 -24.87
N SER A 48 4.27 -15.16 -23.99
CA SER A 48 2.87 -14.76 -24.19
C SER A 48 2.69 -13.24 -24.16
N LYS A 49 2.07 -12.67 -25.21
CA LYS A 49 1.88 -11.20 -25.35
C LYS A 49 0.86 -10.59 -24.39
N LYS A 50 0.02 -11.41 -23.73
CA LYS A 50 -1.00 -10.94 -22.80
C LYS A 50 -0.36 -10.63 -21.44
N SER A 51 0.12 -9.39 -21.27
CA SER A 51 0.59 -8.90 -19.96
C SER A 51 -0.61 -8.54 -19.09
N ARG A 52 -1.03 -9.48 -18.22
CA ARG A 52 -1.96 -9.19 -17.12
C ARG A 52 -1.13 -8.73 -15.91
N PRO A 53 -1.68 -7.90 -15.00
CA PRO A 53 -0.96 -7.45 -13.80
C PRO A 53 -0.34 -8.61 -13.02
N ASP A 54 -1.08 -9.72 -12.88
CA ASP A 54 -0.64 -10.89 -12.11
C ASP A 54 0.29 -11.85 -12.90
N LYS A 55 0.61 -11.54 -14.16
CA LYS A 55 1.47 -12.41 -15.00
C LYS A 55 2.83 -12.61 -14.33
N ILE A 56 3.38 -11.55 -13.74
CA ILE A 56 4.69 -11.59 -13.08
C ILE A 56 4.75 -12.66 -11.99
N PHE A 57 3.72 -12.77 -11.15
CA PHE A 57 3.68 -13.75 -10.08
C PHE A 57 3.60 -15.18 -10.60
N ARG A 58 2.83 -15.43 -11.68
CA ARG A 58 2.79 -16.75 -12.31
C ARG A 58 4.12 -17.16 -12.94
N VAL A 59 4.83 -16.20 -13.53
CA VAL A 59 6.17 -16.43 -14.11
C VAL A 59 7.18 -16.69 -13.00
N LEU A 60 7.09 -15.96 -11.88
CA LEU A 60 7.90 -16.21 -10.68
C LEU A 60 7.62 -17.59 -10.09
N ASP A 61 6.36 -18.00 -9.96
CA ASP A 61 5.99 -19.33 -9.46
C ASP A 61 6.62 -20.45 -10.30
N MET A 62 6.60 -20.31 -11.63
CA MET A 62 7.24 -21.28 -12.54
C MET A 62 8.76 -21.28 -12.40
N TYR A 63 9.37 -20.10 -12.28
CA TYR A 63 10.81 -19.97 -12.07
C TYR A 63 11.22 -20.65 -10.77
N THR A 64 10.58 -20.27 -9.66
CA THR A 64 10.78 -20.83 -8.32
C THR A 64 10.61 -22.35 -8.33
N ALA A 65 9.53 -22.87 -8.93
CA ALA A 65 9.30 -24.31 -8.98
C ALA A 65 10.41 -25.09 -9.70
N ILE A 66 11.00 -24.53 -10.76
CA ILE A 66 12.12 -25.19 -11.46
C ILE A 66 13.42 -25.05 -10.66
N SER A 67 13.72 -23.85 -10.16
CA SER A 67 14.93 -23.55 -9.40
C SER A 67 15.04 -24.36 -8.11
N GLU A 68 13.95 -24.46 -7.34
CA GLU A 68 13.93 -25.24 -6.09
C GLU A 68 14.13 -26.74 -6.31
N ASN A 69 13.71 -27.25 -7.46
CA ASN A 69 13.81 -28.67 -7.79
C ASN A 69 15.05 -28.98 -8.67
N TRP A 70 15.95 -28.02 -8.90
CA TRP A 70 17.07 -28.16 -9.83
C TRP A 70 17.94 -29.39 -9.56
N MET A 71 18.36 -29.60 -8.31
CA MET A 71 19.19 -30.75 -7.93
C MET A 71 18.51 -32.10 -8.22
N GLU A 72 17.19 -32.18 -8.04
CA GLU A 72 16.42 -33.39 -8.32
C GLU A 72 16.23 -33.57 -9.85
N ILE A 73 16.07 -32.48 -10.60
CA ILE A 73 16.08 -32.51 -12.08
C ILE A 73 17.43 -33.06 -12.57
N GLU A 74 18.55 -32.56 -12.05
CA GLU A 74 19.89 -33.03 -12.44
C GLU A 74 20.10 -34.50 -12.11
N SER A 75 19.63 -34.95 -10.96
CA SER A 75 19.75 -36.34 -10.53
C SER A 75 18.92 -37.29 -11.41
N ILE A 76 17.64 -36.98 -11.62
CA ILE A 76 16.73 -37.81 -12.42
C ILE A 76 17.20 -37.89 -13.87
N PHE A 77 17.61 -36.76 -14.46
CA PHE A 77 18.01 -36.65 -15.87
C PHE A 77 19.54 -36.62 -16.06
N SER A 78 20.26 -37.38 -15.23
CA SER A 78 21.73 -37.40 -15.18
C SER A 78 22.40 -38.01 -16.40
N PHE A 79 21.71 -38.87 -17.14
CA PHE A 79 22.24 -39.51 -18.35
C PHE A 79 22.45 -38.52 -19.51
N GLU A 80 23.38 -38.85 -20.42
CA GLU A 80 23.70 -37.99 -21.56
C GLU A 80 22.63 -38.05 -22.65
N SER A 81 22.03 -39.21 -22.90
CA SER A 81 20.93 -39.37 -23.87
C SER A 81 19.69 -38.50 -23.59
N ILE A 82 19.53 -38.05 -22.34
CA ILE A 82 18.44 -37.18 -21.87
C ILE A 82 18.94 -35.78 -21.43
N SER A 83 20.20 -35.43 -21.73
CA SER A 83 20.77 -34.11 -21.40
C SER A 83 19.95 -32.94 -21.99
N ALA A 84 19.29 -33.17 -23.13
CA ALA A 84 18.35 -32.23 -23.74
C ALA A 84 17.24 -31.73 -22.78
N VAL A 85 16.80 -32.57 -21.83
CA VAL A 85 15.79 -32.18 -20.82
C VAL A 85 16.38 -31.17 -19.83
N ARG A 86 17.61 -31.40 -19.35
CA ARG A 86 18.32 -30.46 -18.47
C ARG A 86 18.57 -29.13 -19.19
N SER A 87 19.00 -29.19 -20.46
CA SER A 87 19.17 -27.99 -21.30
C SER A 87 17.85 -27.24 -21.51
N GLN A 88 16.74 -27.94 -21.72
CA GLN A 88 15.42 -27.31 -21.87
C GLN A 88 14.95 -26.65 -20.57
N ALA A 89 15.16 -27.28 -19.41
CA ALA A 89 14.83 -26.68 -18.11
C ALA A 89 15.65 -25.41 -17.85
N LEU A 90 16.95 -25.44 -18.14
CA LEU A 90 17.82 -24.27 -18.04
C LEU A 90 17.39 -23.15 -19.00
N SER A 91 17.11 -23.49 -20.26
CA SER A 91 16.57 -22.55 -21.26
C SER A 91 15.31 -21.85 -20.76
N SER A 92 14.40 -22.61 -20.14
CA SER A 92 13.19 -22.06 -19.54
C SER A 92 13.48 -21.12 -18.37
N LEU A 93 14.41 -21.45 -17.47
CA LEU A 93 14.82 -20.53 -16.39
C LEU A 93 15.32 -19.19 -16.94
N VAL A 94 16.16 -19.22 -17.98
CA VAL A 94 16.67 -18.00 -18.65
C VAL A 94 15.53 -17.20 -19.29
N LYS A 95 14.60 -17.87 -19.98
CA LYS A 95 13.47 -17.19 -20.63
C LYS A 95 12.48 -16.60 -19.62
N LEU A 96 12.29 -17.28 -18.49
CA LEU A 96 11.48 -16.78 -17.38
C LEU A 96 12.16 -15.56 -16.72
N SER A 97 13.47 -15.60 -16.47
CA SER A 97 14.19 -14.46 -15.87
C SER A 97 14.16 -13.23 -16.77
N GLU A 98 14.40 -13.39 -18.07
CA GLU A 98 14.24 -12.32 -19.08
C GLU A 98 12.81 -11.73 -19.03
N SER A 99 11.78 -12.58 -18.95
CA SER A 99 10.38 -12.14 -18.86
C SER A 99 10.10 -11.41 -17.54
N ILE A 100 10.69 -11.83 -16.43
CA ILE A 100 10.52 -11.18 -15.11
C ILE A 100 11.10 -9.76 -15.17
N LEU A 101 12.30 -9.58 -15.73
CA LEU A 101 12.92 -8.26 -15.88
C LEU A 101 12.09 -7.30 -16.73
N ILE A 102 11.49 -7.80 -17.82
CA ILE A 102 10.57 -7.02 -18.66
C ILE A 102 9.33 -6.63 -17.87
N LEU A 103 8.70 -7.57 -17.16
CA LEU A 103 7.48 -7.31 -16.39
C LEU A 103 7.71 -6.35 -15.22
N LEU A 104 8.88 -6.42 -14.56
CA LEU A 104 9.24 -5.47 -13.52
C LEU A 104 9.47 -4.06 -14.09
N SER A 105 10.05 -3.95 -15.29
CA SER A 105 10.18 -2.68 -16.01
C SER A 105 8.82 -2.12 -16.46
N GLU A 106 7.89 -2.98 -16.89
CA GLU A 106 6.50 -2.60 -17.20
C GLU A 106 5.77 -2.09 -15.95
N PHE A 107 5.99 -2.73 -14.79
CA PHE A 107 5.44 -2.29 -13.51
C PHE A 107 5.94 -0.89 -13.13
N GLU A 108 7.25 -0.64 -13.20
CA GLU A 108 7.83 0.70 -12.99
C GLU A 108 7.21 1.73 -13.96
N SER A 109 7.12 1.38 -15.24
CA SER A 109 6.55 2.25 -16.28
C SER A 109 5.08 2.56 -16.02
N THR A 110 4.31 1.59 -15.51
CA THR A 110 2.90 1.76 -15.16
C THR A 110 2.73 2.80 -14.06
N ILE A 111 3.57 2.76 -13.02
CA ILE A 111 3.56 3.77 -11.95
C ILE A 111 3.92 5.14 -12.52
N GLN A 112 4.99 5.24 -13.31
CA GLN A 112 5.45 6.52 -13.87
C GLN A 112 4.44 7.16 -14.83
N LYS A 113 3.78 6.35 -15.67
CA LYS A 113 2.83 6.80 -16.70
C LYS A 113 1.42 7.04 -16.16
N ASP A 114 1.13 6.69 -14.92
CA ASP A 114 -0.21 6.88 -14.35
C ASP A 114 -0.66 8.36 -14.48
N SER A 115 -1.68 8.59 -15.30
CA SER A 115 -2.15 9.93 -15.67
C SER A 115 -3.47 10.28 -15.01
N SER A 116 -3.94 9.48 -14.04
CA SER A 116 -5.18 9.74 -13.30
C SER A 116 -5.16 11.15 -12.71
N LYS A 117 -6.09 11.99 -13.16
CA LYS A 117 -6.16 13.42 -12.82
C LYS A 117 -7.08 13.73 -11.63
N THR A 118 -7.80 12.73 -11.14
CA THR A 118 -8.79 12.91 -10.08
C THR A 118 -8.11 12.95 -8.73
N ALA A 119 -8.13 14.12 -8.09
CA ALA A 119 -7.81 14.23 -6.67
C ALA A 119 -8.75 13.32 -5.88
N VAL A 120 -8.20 12.59 -4.90
CA VAL A 120 -8.97 11.67 -4.08
C VAL A 120 -9.84 12.50 -3.13
N PRO A 121 -11.16 12.26 -3.08
CA PRO A 121 -12.02 12.94 -2.12
C PRO A 121 -11.47 12.79 -0.70
N GLY A 122 -11.48 13.87 0.08
CA GLY A 122 -11.02 13.87 1.47
C GLY A 122 -9.52 13.64 1.69
N ALA A 123 -8.69 13.71 0.63
CA ALA A 123 -7.24 13.47 0.71
C ALA A 123 -6.86 12.04 1.16
N ASP A 124 -7.74 11.06 0.92
CA ASP A 124 -7.53 9.66 1.31
C ASP A 124 -6.42 8.97 0.49
N ILE A 125 -6.18 7.70 0.80
CA ILE A 125 -5.19 6.85 0.14
C ILE A 125 -5.52 6.71 -1.35
N HIS A 126 -4.53 6.97 -2.19
CA HIS A 126 -4.65 6.87 -3.63
C HIS A 126 -4.66 5.40 -4.08
N PRO A 127 -5.51 4.99 -5.04
CA PRO A 127 -5.52 3.62 -5.57
C PRO A 127 -4.16 3.14 -6.10
N LEU A 128 -3.38 4.05 -6.71
CA LEU A 128 -2.00 3.78 -7.14
C LEU A 128 -1.09 3.34 -5.97
N THR A 129 -1.26 3.93 -4.78
CA THR A 129 -0.51 3.55 -3.58
C THR A 129 -0.86 2.13 -3.15
N ILE A 130 -2.16 1.80 -3.16
CA ILE A 130 -2.64 0.44 -2.84
C ILE A 130 -2.08 -0.56 -3.85
N TYR A 131 -2.22 -0.28 -5.15
CA TYR A 131 -1.73 -1.13 -6.23
C TYR A 131 -0.20 -1.34 -6.16
N GLY A 132 0.56 -0.25 -6.03
CA GLY A 132 2.02 -0.28 -6.01
C GLY A 132 2.54 -1.04 -4.79
N MET A 133 2.01 -0.76 -3.60
CA MET A 133 2.43 -1.45 -2.38
C MET A 133 1.97 -2.91 -2.33
N HIS A 134 0.82 -3.24 -2.90
CA HIS A 134 0.38 -4.64 -3.02
C HIS A 134 1.39 -5.44 -3.86
N HIS A 135 1.78 -4.91 -5.03
CA HIS A 135 2.78 -5.56 -5.88
C HIS A 135 4.14 -5.66 -5.21
N LEU A 136 4.62 -4.59 -4.58
CA LEU A 136 5.90 -4.61 -3.86
C LEU A 136 5.88 -5.60 -2.71
N THR A 137 4.78 -5.68 -1.96
CA THR A 137 4.64 -6.64 -0.86
C THR A 137 4.78 -8.08 -1.39
N LEU A 138 4.03 -8.43 -2.44
CA LEU A 138 4.10 -9.76 -3.05
C LEU A 138 5.48 -10.06 -3.64
N LEU A 139 6.11 -9.10 -4.32
CA LEU A 139 7.48 -9.28 -4.83
C LEU A 139 8.49 -9.52 -3.72
N GLY A 140 8.27 -8.92 -2.54
CA GLY A 140 9.09 -9.15 -1.35
C GLY A 140 9.10 -10.61 -0.90
N ASP A 141 8.03 -11.38 -1.15
CA ASP A 141 7.94 -12.80 -0.79
C ASP A 141 8.82 -13.69 -1.70
N TYR A 142 9.19 -13.20 -2.89
CA TYR A 142 10.10 -13.88 -3.82
C TYR A 142 11.56 -13.41 -3.69
N SER A 143 11.93 -12.74 -2.60
CA SER A 143 13.22 -12.06 -2.47
C SER A 143 14.44 -12.95 -2.75
N ASN A 144 14.38 -14.22 -2.33
CA ASN A 144 15.47 -15.18 -2.45
C ASN A 144 15.72 -15.62 -3.90
N PHE A 145 14.68 -15.64 -4.74
CA PHE A 145 14.80 -16.00 -6.15
C PHE A 145 15.07 -14.79 -7.03
N LEU A 146 14.60 -13.62 -6.60
CA LEU A 146 14.83 -12.36 -7.30
C LEU A 146 16.27 -11.85 -7.14
N SER A 147 17.01 -12.22 -6.08
CA SER A 147 18.39 -11.78 -5.89
C SER A 147 19.28 -12.12 -7.09
N ASP A 148 19.08 -13.30 -7.65
CA ASP A 148 19.90 -13.81 -8.75
C ASP A 148 19.51 -13.13 -10.07
N ILE A 149 18.21 -12.87 -10.25
CA ILE A 149 17.66 -12.23 -11.45
C ILE A 149 17.98 -10.72 -11.49
N ILE A 150 17.91 -10.03 -10.35
CA ILE A 150 18.05 -8.57 -10.28
C ILE A 150 19.47 -8.10 -10.60
N SER A 151 20.48 -8.96 -10.46
CA SER A 151 21.86 -8.65 -10.84
C SER A 151 21.98 -8.24 -12.32
N ASP A 152 21.14 -8.80 -13.18
CA ASP A 152 21.10 -8.50 -14.62
C ASP A 152 20.20 -7.32 -14.97
N TRP A 153 19.46 -6.76 -14.01
CA TRP A 153 18.64 -5.57 -14.26
C TRP A 153 19.57 -4.35 -14.41
N PRO A 154 19.45 -3.55 -15.50
CA PRO A 154 20.10 -2.24 -15.60
C PRO A 154 19.98 -1.38 -14.34
N PRO A 155 21.07 -0.89 -13.72
CA PRO A 155 21.00 -0.12 -12.46
C PRO A 155 20.02 1.04 -12.61
N PRO A 156 19.32 1.43 -11.51
CA PRO A 156 18.50 2.62 -11.56
C PRO A 156 19.36 3.79 -12.07
N PRO A 157 18.82 4.67 -12.93
CA PRO A 157 19.58 5.81 -13.40
C PRO A 157 20.13 6.57 -12.19
N LYS A 158 21.42 6.95 -12.19
CA LYS A 158 21.97 7.83 -11.14
C LYS A 158 21.19 9.14 -11.18
N THR A 159 20.25 9.33 -10.26
CA THR A 159 19.18 10.29 -10.47
C THR A 159 19.54 11.72 -10.11
N SER A 160 19.00 12.65 -10.90
CA SER A 160 18.66 14.03 -10.56
C SER A 160 17.31 14.15 -9.81
N LEU A 161 16.83 13.07 -9.17
CA LEU A 161 15.59 13.05 -8.39
C LEU A 161 15.79 13.73 -7.03
N PRO A 162 14.72 14.23 -6.39
CA PRO A 162 14.82 14.92 -5.11
C PRO A 162 15.41 14.00 -4.03
N LYS A 163 16.57 14.37 -3.48
CA LYS A 163 17.23 13.69 -2.36
C LYS A 163 16.31 13.52 -1.13
N SER A 164 15.25 14.32 -1.02
CA SER A 164 14.32 14.35 0.11
C SER A 164 13.57 13.05 0.41
N PHE A 165 13.51 12.11 -0.53
CA PHE A 165 12.93 10.76 -0.36
C PHE A 165 13.98 9.64 -0.41
N LEU A 166 15.23 10.01 -0.72
CA LEU A 166 16.32 9.11 -1.09
C LEU A 166 17.43 9.04 -0.05
N ASP A 167 17.37 9.83 1.04
CA ASP A 167 18.40 9.86 2.07
C ASP A 167 18.49 8.51 2.79
N SER A 168 19.00 7.49 2.11
CA SER A 168 19.66 6.32 2.67
C SER A 168 20.86 6.83 3.47
N PRO A 169 21.20 6.23 4.62
CA PRO A 169 22.45 6.59 5.27
C PRO A 169 23.56 6.34 4.24
N GLU A 170 24.45 7.31 4.06
CA GLU A 170 25.82 6.99 3.68
C GLU A 170 26.42 6.22 4.86
N SER A 171 25.99 4.97 5.06
CA SER A 171 26.70 4.06 5.94
C SER A 171 27.93 3.62 5.16
N VAL A 172 29.04 4.26 5.50
CA VAL A 172 30.39 3.78 5.22
C VAL A 172 30.46 2.34 5.78
N ASP A 173 30.67 1.37 4.89
CA ASP A 173 31.30 0.04 5.11
C ASP A 173 30.61 -1.19 4.47
N THR A 174 29.38 -1.12 3.95
CA THR A 174 28.84 -2.22 3.11
C THR A 174 27.82 -1.71 2.09
N PRO A 175 27.99 -1.99 0.78
CA PRO A 175 26.97 -1.67 -0.23
C PRO A 175 25.65 -2.36 0.12
N ALA A 176 24.55 -1.62 0.12
CA ALA A 176 23.23 -2.21 0.31
C ALA A 176 22.99 -3.32 -0.74
N PRO A 177 22.32 -4.44 -0.39
CA PRO A 177 22.02 -5.50 -1.33
C PRO A 177 21.31 -4.95 -2.58
N PRO A 178 21.62 -5.44 -3.80
CA PRO A 178 20.97 -4.96 -5.03
C PRO A 178 19.44 -4.98 -4.95
N MET A 179 18.89 -6.00 -4.29
CA MET A 179 17.46 -6.11 -3.97
C MET A 179 16.94 -4.93 -3.17
N SER A 180 17.58 -4.59 -2.04
CA SER A 180 17.21 -3.46 -1.20
C SER A 180 17.17 -2.15 -1.99
N VAL A 181 18.19 -1.92 -2.84
CA VAL A 181 18.26 -0.74 -3.70
C VAL A 181 17.09 -0.70 -4.69
N ARG A 182 16.68 -1.83 -5.27
CA ARG A 182 15.54 -1.89 -6.20
C ARG A 182 14.20 -1.63 -5.54
N PHE A 183 13.96 -2.23 -4.39
CA PHE A 183 12.70 -2.02 -3.68
C PHE A 183 12.60 -0.58 -3.17
N ALA A 184 13.71 -0.01 -2.69
CA ALA A 184 13.78 1.40 -2.33
C ALA A 184 13.51 2.30 -3.55
N TRP A 185 14.09 1.98 -4.72
CA TRP A 185 13.86 2.68 -5.97
C TRP A 185 12.39 2.64 -6.43
N LEU A 186 11.77 1.47 -6.49
CA LEU A 186 10.38 1.35 -6.92
C LEU A 186 9.43 2.07 -5.95
N THR A 187 9.71 2.00 -4.64
CA THR A 187 8.97 2.75 -3.63
C THR A 187 9.14 4.26 -3.84
N LEU A 188 10.35 4.73 -4.12
CA LEU A 188 10.62 6.12 -4.46
C LEU A 188 9.85 6.58 -5.71
N VAL A 189 9.86 5.80 -6.79
CA VAL A 189 9.13 6.11 -8.02
C VAL A 189 7.64 6.32 -7.72
N LEU A 190 7.06 5.45 -6.87
CA LEU A 190 5.69 5.61 -6.38
C LEU A 190 5.52 6.92 -5.58
N LEU A 191 6.39 7.20 -4.62
CA LEU A 191 6.31 8.41 -3.79
C LEU A 191 6.46 9.71 -4.61
N CYS A 192 7.40 9.77 -5.56
CA CYS A 192 7.55 10.91 -6.47
C CYS A 192 6.31 11.10 -7.34
N LYS A 193 5.67 10.01 -7.76
CA LYS A 193 4.42 10.09 -8.53
C LYS A 193 3.29 10.67 -7.69
N LEU A 194 3.19 10.28 -6.43
CA LEU A 194 2.21 10.80 -5.47
C LEU A 194 2.47 12.28 -5.16
N ASP A 195 3.72 12.72 -5.02
CA ASP A 195 4.08 14.15 -4.93
C ASP A 195 3.56 14.96 -6.12
N GLY A 196 3.75 14.43 -7.33
CA GLY A 196 3.19 15.02 -8.54
C GLY A 196 1.66 15.15 -8.50
N LYS A 197 0.97 14.16 -7.92
CA LYS A 197 -0.50 14.19 -7.77
C LYS A 197 -0.97 15.12 -6.66
N ALA A 198 -0.20 15.30 -5.60
CA ALA A 198 -0.53 16.21 -4.51
C ALA A 198 -0.68 17.67 -5.00
N LYS A 199 -0.02 18.03 -6.11
CA LYS A 199 -0.13 19.35 -6.77
C LYS A 199 -1.49 19.62 -7.42
N SER A 200 -2.36 18.60 -7.55
CA SER A 200 -3.71 18.78 -8.10
C SER A 200 -4.71 19.36 -7.08
N TYR A 201 -4.40 19.31 -5.79
CA TYR A 201 -5.22 19.94 -4.76
C TYR A 201 -5.04 21.46 -4.81
N LYS A 202 -6.17 22.19 -4.79
CA LYS A 202 -6.17 23.66 -4.73
C LYS A 202 -5.71 24.17 -3.37
N ASP A 203 -6.03 23.43 -2.31
CA ASP A 203 -5.62 23.73 -0.94
C ASP A 203 -4.35 22.96 -0.62
N VAL A 204 -3.27 23.70 -0.34
CA VAL A 204 -1.95 23.15 -0.04
C VAL A 204 -1.99 22.31 1.25
N SER A 205 -2.88 22.61 2.20
CA SER A 205 -3.03 21.78 3.39
C SER A 205 -3.49 20.37 3.01
N LEU A 206 -4.46 20.24 2.11
CA LEU A 206 -4.94 18.95 1.62
C LEU A 206 -3.88 18.18 0.83
N SER A 207 -2.98 18.87 0.11
CA SER A 207 -1.81 18.24 -0.50
C SER A 207 -0.93 17.55 0.54
N TYR A 208 -0.66 18.20 1.68
CA TYR A 208 0.14 17.61 2.75
C TYR A 208 -0.57 16.48 3.48
N LEU A 209 -1.89 16.60 3.71
CA LEU A 209 -2.67 15.53 4.32
C LEU A 209 -2.69 14.28 3.42
N PHE A 210 -2.86 14.48 2.11
CA PHE A 210 -2.77 13.42 1.10
C PHE A 210 -1.42 12.71 1.15
N LEU A 211 -0.33 13.48 1.19
CA LEU A 211 1.02 12.91 1.30
C LEU A 211 1.23 12.15 2.62
N ALA A 212 0.73 12.66 3.74
CA ALA A 212 0.79 11.98 5.03
C ALA A 212 0.04 10.64 5.01
N ASN A 213 -1.20 10.62 4.52
CA ASN A 213 -2.03 9.41 4.41
C ASN A 213 -1.35 8.34 3.55
N ASN A 214 -0.89 8.73 2.37
CA ASN A 214 -0.30 7.78 1.42
C ASN A 214 1.06 7.26 1.92
N LEU A 215 1.88 8.14 2.51
CA LEU A 215 3.16 7.70 3.05
C LEU A 215 2.99 6.83 4.29
N GLN A 216 2.02 7.13 5.17
CA GLN A 216 1.71 6.29 6.33
C GLN A 216 1.26 4.90 5.88
N TYR A 217 0.45 4.82 4.81
CA TYR A 217 0.07 3.53 4.23
C TYR A 217 1.28 2.75 3.70
N VAL A 218 2.20 3.41 3.00
CA VAL A 218 3.46 2.80 2.53
C VAL A 218 4.29 2.28 3.71
N VAL A 219 4.49 3.10 4.75
CA VAL A 219 5.24 2.73 5.97
C VAL A 219 4.61 1.52 6.64
N ASN A 220 3.30 1.51 6.85
CA ASN A 220 2.59 0.38 7.44
C ASN A 220 2.79 -0.89 6.61
N LYS A 221 2.65 -0.82 5.28
CA LYS A 221 2.84 -1.98 4.40
C LYS A 221 4.27 -2.51 4.44
N VAL A 222 5.26 -1.63 4.47
CA VAL A 222 6.66 -2.04 4.63
C VAL A 222 6.86 -2.72 5.99
N GLN A 223 6.34 -2.13 7.07
CA GLN A 223 6.49 -2.65 8.43
C GLN A 223 5.83 -4.02 8.63
N THR A 224 4.69 -4.28 7.98
CA THR A 224 3.92 -5.53 8.13
C THR A 224 4.30 -6.64 7.14
N SER A 225 5.30 -6.44 6.27
CA SER A 225 5.68 -7.39 5.23
C SER A 225 7.18 -7.70 5.22
N ASN A 226 7.58 -8.64 4.35
CA ASN A 226 8.99 -8.97 4.13
C ASN A 226 9.83 -7.78 3.62
N LEU A 227 9.18 -6.71 3.14
CA LEU A 227 9.83 -5.45 2.79
C LEU A 227 10.57 -4.81 3.96
N ARG A 228 10.15 -5.06 5.21
CA ARG A 228 10.86 -4.60 6.42
C ARG A 228 12.31 -5.06 6.42
N TYR A 229 12.57 -6.32 6.07
CA TYR A 229 13.92 -6.88 6.04
C TYR A 229 14.73 -6.38 4.85
N LEU A 230 14.06 -6.08 3.72
CA LEU A 230 14.72 -5.58 2.52
C LEU A 230 15.12 -4.10 2.65
N LEU A 231 14.25 -3.26 3.22
CA LEU A 231 14.45 -1.82 3.33
C LEU A 231 15.14 -1.40 4.63
N GLY A 232 14.96 -2.15 5.71
CA GLY A 232 15.60 -1.92 7.00
C GLY A 232 14.90 -0.86 7.88
N GLU A 233 15.26 -0.87 9.17
CA GLU A 233 14.68 0.00 10.19
C GLU A 233 15.00 1.48 9.98
N ASP A 234 16.20 1.80 9.47
CA ASP A 234 16.58 3.18 9.19
C ASP A 234 15.69 3.82 8.11
N TRP A 235 15.32 3.05 7.09
CA TRP A 235 14.39 3.50 6.07
C TRP A 235 13.02 3.78 6.67
N LEU A 236 12.51 2.89 7.54
CA LEU A 236 11.24 3.06 8.24
C LEU A 236 11.25 4.30 9.14
N ALA A 237 12.24 4.45 10.01
CA ALA A 237 12.34 5.58 10.94
C ALA A 237 12.37 6.94 10.21
N LYS A 238 13.05 7.00 9.07
CA LYS A 238 13.10 8.21 8.22
C LYS A 238 11.75 8.53 7.61
N HIS A 239 11.05 7.53 7.06
CA HIS A 239 9.75 7.75 6.45
C HIS A 239 8.67 8.04 7.50
N GLU A 240 8.72 7.44 8.70
CA GLU A 240 7.87 7.82 9.83
C GLU A 240 8.09 9.28 10.25
N THR A 241 9.35 9.73 10.32
CA THR A 241 9.67 11.14 10.58
C THR A 241 9.11 12.04 9.49
N LYS A 242 9.14 11.60 8.23
CA LYS A 242 8.58 12.33 7.10
C LYS A 242 7.05 12.41 7.15
N VAL A 243 6.35 11.34 7.58
CA VAL A 243 4.90 11.38 7.84
C VAL A 243 4.58 12.45 8.86
N LYS A 244 5.30 12.47 10.00
CA LYS A 244 5.13 13.49 11.05
C LYS A 244 5.37 14.90 10.51
N GLN A 245 6.37 15.07 9.64
CA GLN A 245 6.64 16.36 8.99
C GLN A 245 5.47 16.80 8.08
N PHE A 246 4.88 15.88 7.31
CA PHE A 246 3.71 16.19 6.48
C PHE A 246 2.49 16.51 7.31
N ALA A 247 2.22 15.76 8.38
CA ALA A 247 1.15 16.03 9.33
C ALA A 247 1.29 17.42 9.99
N ALA A 248 2.50 17.77 10.46
CA ALA A 248 2.77 19.08 11.05
C ALA A 248 2.60 20.24 10.04
N ASN A 249 2.99 20.04 8.78
CA ASN A 249 2.77 21.03 7.72
C ASN A 249 1.29 21.20 7.38
N TYR A 250 0.54 20.10 7.34
CA TYR A 250 -0.91 20.12 7.22
C TYR A 250 -1.52 20.95 8.35
N GLU A 251 -1.22 20.64 9.60
CA GLU A 251 -1.76 21.33 10.77
C GLU A 251 -1.48 22.84 10.71
N ARG A 252 -0.23 23.22 10.43
CA ARG A 252 0.19 24.62 10.34
C ARG A 252 -0.58 25.38 9.25
N LEU A 253 -0.85 24.76 8.11
CA LEU A 253 -1.53 25.43 6.99
C LEU A 253 -3.05 25.41 7.12
N ALA A 254 -3.63 24.30 7.59
CA ALA A 254 -5.08 24.16 7.75
C ALA A 254 -5.60 24.95 8.96
N TRP A 255 -4.84 24.99 10.05
CA TRP A 255 -5.27 25.53 11.34
C TRP A 255 -4.46 26.76 11.80
N GLY A 256 -3.42 27.15 11.06
CA GLY A 256 -2.55 28.28 11.42
C GLY A 256 -3.32 29.58 11.69
N HIS A 257 -4.27 29.94 10.83
CA HIS A 257 -5.08 31.14 11.04
C HIS A 257 -5.93 31.09 12.31
N LEU A 258 -6.35 29.90 12.75
CA LEU A 258 -7.04 29.73 14.03
C LEU A 258 -6.05 29.90 15.19
N PHE A 259 -4.87 29.28 15.09
CA PHE A 259 -3.81 29.40 16.10
C PHE A 259 -3.36 30.85 16.29
N ASP A 260 -3.13 31.58 15.20
CA ASP A 260 -2.74 32.99 15.22
C ASP A 260 -3.85 33.84 15.85
N SER A 261 -5.11 33.61 15.46
CA SER A 261 -6.25 34.32 16.05
C SER A 261 -6.41 34.05 17.54
N LEU A 262 -6.08 32.86 18.03
CA LEU A 262 -6.12 32.51 19.45
C LEU A 262 -4.99 33.20 20.23
N ALA A 263 -3.79 33.25 19.65
CA ALA A 263 -2.64 33.93 20.26
C ALA A 263 -2.87 35.44 20.38
N GLU A 264 -3.45 36.07 19.35
CA GLU A 264 -3.82 37.50 19.35
C GLU A 264 -4.93 37.82 20.38
N ASN A 265 -5.84 36.87 20.59
CA ASN A 265 -6.98 37.02 21.50
C ASN A 265 -6.62 36.78 22.98
N ASN A 266 -5.34 36.57 23.33
CA ASN A 266 -4.90 36.37 24.71
C ASN A 266 -4.22 37.67 25.25
N PRO A 267 -4.95 38.76 25.52
CA PRO A 267 -4.34 40.00 25.98
C PRO A 267 -4.04 39.94 27.47
N LYS A 268 -2.85 40.42 27.80
CA LYS A 268 -2.36 40.59 29.19
C LYS A 268 -3.05 41.74 29.95
N VAL A 269 -4.09 42.37 29.39
CA VAL A 269 -4.68 43.64 29.87
C VAL A 269 -6.21 43.56 29.82
N PRO A 270 -6.95 44.13 30.79
CA PRO A 270 -8.41 44.12 30.79
C PRO A 270 -9.00 44.73 29.52
N ILE A 271 -9.86 43.95 28.85
CA ILE A 271 -10.49 44.27 27.57
C ILE A 271 -11.87 44.90 27.80
N SER A 272 -12.26 45.88 26.97
CA SER A 272 -13.65 46.38 26.91
C SER A 272 -14.63 45.25 26.54
N PRO A 273 -15.87 45.22 27.07
CA PRO A 273 -16.88 44.21 26.71
C PRO A 273 -17.13 44.10 25.20
N GLU A 274 -17.01 45.19 24.44
CA GLU A 274 -17.14 45.19 22.97
C GLU A 274 -16.01 44.41 22.28
N ALA A 275 -14.77 44.54 22.76
CA ALA A 275 -13.63 43.86 22.19
C ALA A 275 -13.63 42.35 22.53
N VAL A 276 -14.09 41.97 23.74
CA VAL A 276 -14.35 40.56 24.09
C VAL A 276 -15.36 39.92 23.12
N ARG A 277 -16.45 40.65 22.84
CA ARG A 277 -17.47 40.23 21.88
C ARG A 277 -16.90 40.00 20.47
N GLU A 278 -16.03 40.90 20.01
CA GLU A 278 -15.37 40.77 18.71
C GLU A 278 -14.40 39.59 18.66
N SER A 279 -13.63 39.36 19.73
CA SER A 279 -12.74 38.19 19.84
C SER A 279 -13.51 36.87 19.74
N PHE A 280 -14.65 36.72 20.42
CA PHE A 280 -15.49 35.52 20.30
C PHE A 280 -16.04 35.33 18.87
N LYS A 281 -16.53 36.40 18.24
CA LYS A 281 -17.00 36.33 16.85
C LYS A 281 -15.90 35.92 15.88
N LYS A 282 -14.70 36.52 16.04
CA LYS A 282 -13.52 36.19 15.24
C LYS A 282 -13.12 34.72 15.42
N PHE A 283 -13.08 34.24 16.66
CA PHE A 283 -12.80 32.83 16.93
C PHE A 283 -13.83 31.90 16.27
N ASN A 284 -15.13 32.12 16.48
CA ASN A 284 -16.18 31.29 15.91
C ASN A 284 -16.07 31.21 14.39
N LEU A 285 -15.85 32.35 13.73
CA LEU A 285 -15.68 32.41 12.28
C LEU A 285 -14.48 31.56 11.82
N ARG A 286 -13.30 31.75 12.44
CA ARG A 286 -12.08 31.02 12.06
C ARG A 286 -12.19 29.53 12.34
N PHE A 287 -12.80 29.15 13.46
CA PHE A 287 -13.03 27.76 13.83
C PHE A 287 -13.98 27.09 12.86
N GLU A 288 -15.12 27.72 12.53
CA GLU A 288 -16.09 27.19 11.56
C GLU A 288 -15.52 27.10 10.15
N GLU A 289 -14.74 28.08 9.72
CA GLU A 289 -14.05 28.06 8.43
C GLU A 289 -13.07 26.89 8.32
N ALA A 290 -12.24 26.68 9.36
CA ALA A 290 -11.31 25.56 9.42
C ALA A 290 -12.06 24.23 9.49
N TYR A 291 -12.99 24.10 10.43
CA TYR A 291 -13.78 22.89 10.63
C TYR A 291 -14.53 22.47 9.37
N ARG A 292 -15.23 23.41 8.70
CA ARG A 292 -15.97 23.11 7.46
C ARG A 292 -15.07 22.64 6.31
N LYS A 293 -13.84 23.17 6.22
CA LYS A 293 -12.89 22.72 5.19
C LYS A 293 -12.33 21.33 5.50
N GLN A 294 -12.10 21.04 6.78
CA GLN A 294 -11.40 19.82 7.20
C GLN A 294 -12.36 18.66 7.55
N SER A 295 -13.65 18.91 7.75
CA SER A 295 -14.63 17.88 8.14
C SER A 295 -14.86 16.80 7.07
N SER A 296 -14.61 17.11 5.80
CA SER A 296 -14.69 16.14 4.69
C SER A 296 -13.41 15.35 4.48
N CYS A 297 -12.34 15.66 5.22
CA CYS A 297 -11.09 14.94 5.12
C CYS A 297 -11.20 13.55 5.74
N ILE A 298 -10.39 12.62 5.25
CA ILE A 298 -10.33 11.24 5.71
C ILE A 298 -8.89 10.94 6.09
N VAL A 299 -8.68 10.41 7.29
CA VAL A 299 -7.39 9.83 7.70
C VAL A 299 -7.66 8.37 8.04
N SER A 300 -7.33 7.50 7.10
CA SER A 300 -7.62 6.06 7.15
C SER A 300 -6.83 5.34 8.24
N ASP A 301 -5.58 5.75 8.50
CA ASP A 301 -4.77 5.18 9.58
C ASP A 301 -5.22 5.70 10.95
N PRO A 302 -5.67 4.83 11.88
CA PRO A 302 -6.19 5.27 13.17
C PRO A 302 -5.15 5.98 14.04
N LYS A 303 -3.90 5.52 14.02
CA LYS A 303 -2.82 6.08 14.84
C LYS A 303 -2.48 7.50 14.38
N LEU A 304 -2.28 7.69 13.08
CA LEU A 304 -2.03 9.00 12.49
C LEU A 304 -3.22 9.94 12.72
N ARG A 305 -4.45 9.43 12.58
CA ARG A 305 -5.66 10.21 12.83
C ARG A 305 -5.70 10.72 14.26
N ASP A 306 -5.45 9.85 15.24
CA ASP A 306 -5.48 10.20 16.65
C ASP A 306 -4.32 11.15 17.01
N GLU A 307 -3.13 10.96 16.43
CA GLU A 307 -1.99 11.87 16.60
C GLU A 307 -2.31 13.30 16.11
N ILE A 308 -2.88 13.43 14.90
CA ILE A 308 -3.28 14.73 14.34
C ILE A 308 -4.38 15.39 15.21
N LYS A 309 -5.41 14.62 15.61
CA LYS A 309 -6.51 15.12 16.45
C LYS A 309 -6.00 15.61 17.81
N MET A 310 -5.13 14.83 18.44
CA MET A 310 -4.53 15.18 19.73
C MET A 310 -3.66 16.43 19.61
N SER A 311 -2.82 16.53 18.58
CA SER A 311 -1.97 17.70 18.34
C SER A 311 -2.77 18.98 18.14
N ILE A 312 -3.82 18.95 17.30
CA ILE A 312 -4.72 20.10 17.09
C ILE A 312 -5.44 20.45 18.39
N SER A 313 -6.00 19.46 19.09
CA SER A 313 -6.74 19.69 20.34
C SER A 313 -5.85 20.31 21.43
N GLN A 314 -4.60 19.85 21.56
CA GLN A 314 -3.64 20.42 22.51
C GLN A 314 -3.26 21.88 22.19
N LYS A 315 -3.30 22.28 20.92
CA LYS A 315 -3.01 23.67 20.51
C LYS A 315 -4.22 24.60 20.63
N VAL A 316 -5.44 24.08 20.46
CA VAL A 316 -6.68 24.88 20.44
C VAL A 316 -7.34 24.94 21.82
N VAL A 317 -7.63 23.79 22.41
CA VAL A 317 -8.54 23.68 23.57
C VAL A 317 -7.98 24.38 24.81
N PRO A 318 -6.71 24.21 25.21
CA PRO A 318 -6.18 24.88 26.40
C PRO A 318 -6.16 26.40 26.26
N VAL A 319 -5.73 26.92 25.11
CA VAL A 319 -5.65 28.36 24.85
C VAL A 319 -7.05 28.98 24.81
N TYR A 320 -8.00 28.30 24.17
CA TYR A 320 -9.39 28.77 24.15
C TYR A 320 -10.05 28.69 25.54
N ARG A 321 -9.76 27.64 26.31
CA ARG A 321 -10.26 27.50 27.69
C ARG A 321 -9.77 28.62 28.58
N GLU A 322 -8.47 28.93 28.53
CA GLU A 322 -7.89 30.04 29.27
C GLU A 322 -8.57 31.37 28.90
N PHE A 323 -8.69 31.66 27.60
CA PHE A 323 -9.41 32.85 27.12
C PHE A 323 -10.86 32.89 27.61
N TYR A 324 -11.57 31.76 27.53
CA TYR A 324 -12.96 31.65 27.97
C TYR A 324 -13.13 31.93 29.47
N GLU A 325 -12.25 31.36 30.29
CA GLU A 325 -12.27 31.50 31.75
C GLU A 325 -11.90 32.91 32.20
N GLN A 326 -10.90 33.54 31.57
CA GLN A 326 -10.50 34.92 31.85
C GLN A 326 -11.65 35.90 31.59
N GLN A 327 -12.50 35.64 30.58
CA GLN A 327 -13.62 36.52 30.21
C GLN A 327 -14.94 36.14 30.91
N ARG A 328 -14.93 35.16 31.83
CA ARG A 328 -16.15 34.63 32.47
C ARG A 328 -16.99 35.69 33.17
N SER A 329 -16.36 36.60 33.91
CA SER A 329 -17.06 37.69 34.61
C SER A 329 -17.77 38.66 33.65
N VAL A 330 -17.16 38.93 32.49
CA VAL A 330 -17.73 39.77 31.43
C VAL A 330 -18.87 39.05 30.70
N ILE A 331 -18.74 37.74 30.49
CA ILE A 331 -19.78 36.89 29.89
C ILE A 331 -21.03 36.84 30.80
N GLU A 332 -20.84 36.68 32.10
CA GLU A 332 -21.92 36.62 33.09
C GLU A 332 -22.59 37.99 33.28
N GLY A 333 -21.80 39.08 33.21
CA GLY A 333 -22.28 40.46 33.37
C GLY A 333 -22.91 41.11 32.13
N ASN A 334 -22.72 40.57 30.91
CA ASN A 334 -23.18 41.20 29.67
C ASN A 334 -23.92 40.22 28.73
N ARG A 335 -25.24 40.39 28.63
CA ARG A 335 -26.12 39.55 27.80
C ARG A 335 -25.72 39.52 26.31
N ASN A 336 -25.18 40.62 25.77
CA ASN A 336 -24.77 40.69 24.36
C ASN A 336 -23.49 39.90 24.09
N VAL A 337 -22.60 39.80 25.07
CA VAL A 337 -21.37 38.98 24.98
C VAL A 337 -21.73 37.50 25.08
N ARG A 338 -22.62 37.13 26.00
CA ARG A 338 -23.11 35.75 26.18
C ARG A 338 -23.73 35.18 24.90
N LEU A 339 -24.47 35.98 24.13
CA LEU A 339 -25.05 35.56 22.85
C LEU A 339 -23.99 35.31 21.75
N CYS A 340 -22.78 35.84 21.90
CA CYS A 340 -21.69 35.64 20.93
C CYS A 340 -20.83 34.41 21.24
N VAL A 341 -20.97 33.82 22.43
CA VAL A 341 -20.30 32.57 22.81
C VAL A 341 -21.09 31.41 22.20
N ARG A 342 -20.60 30.88 21.08
CA ARG A 342 -21.26 29.79 20.34
C ARG A 342 -20.77 28.41 20.76
N TYR A 343 -19.53 28.31 21.23
CA TYR A 343 -18.90 27.06 21.61
C TYR A 343 -18.31 27.19 23.02
N THR A 344 -18.51 26.17 23.84
CA THR A 344 -17.76 25.96 25.07
C THR A 344 -16.44 25.25 24.77
N PRO A 345 -15.41 25.35 25.64
CA PRO A 345 -14.15 24.63 25.45
C PRO A 345 -14.33 23.12 25.28
N ASP A 346 -15.31 22.54 25.96
CA ASP A 346 -15.62 21.10 25.87
C ASP A 346 -16.30 20.76 24.54
N GLU A 347 -17.20 21.61 24.04
CA GLU A 347 -17.78 21.45 22.70
C GLU A 347 -16.72 21.56 21.60
N VAL A 348 -15.78 22.50 21.69
CA VAL A 348 -14.65 22.59 20.74
C VAL A 348 -13.86 21.29 20.73
N GLY A 349 -13.57 20.71 21.90
CA GLY A 349 -12.91 19.40 22.01
C GLY A 349 -13.70 18.27 21.36
N ASN A 350 -15.03 18.26 21.52
CA ASN A 350 -15.90 17.25 20.90
C ASN A 350 -15.89 17.37 19.37
N TYR A 351 -16.05 18.59 18.83
CA TYR A 351 -15.96 18.81 17.38
C TYR A 351 -14.63 18.35 16.79
N LEU A 352 -13.51 18.68 17.45
CA LEU A 352 -12.18 18.22 17.00
C LEU A 352 -12.04 16.69 17.07
N SER A 353 -12.73 16.05 18.02
CA SER A 353 -12.75 14.60 18.17
C SER A 353 -13.53 13.88 17.06
N ASP A 354 -14.43 14.57 16.35
CA ASP A 354 -15.23 13.99 15.25
C ASP A 354 -14.59 14.20 13.85
N LEU A 355 -13.40 14.81 13.79
CA LEU A 355 -12.71 15.05 12.53
C LEU A 355 -12.11 13.76 11.93
N PHE A 356 -11.94 13.79 10.60
CA PHE A 356 -11.17 12.83 9.79
C PHE A 356 -11.78 11.45 9.55
N PHE A 357 -13.05 11.25 9.86
CA PHE A 357 -13.78 10.02 9.55
C PHE A 357 -14.46 10.03 8.16
N GLY A 358 -14.42 11.17 7.46
CA GLY A 358 -15.21 11.40 6.26
C GLY A 358 -16.67 11.71 6.57
N VAL A 359 -17.31 12.47 5.68
CA VAL A 359 -18.76 12.69 5.77
C VAL A 359 -19.43 11.41 5.31
N VAL A 360 -19.94 10.61 6.26
CA VAL A 360 -21.12 9.79 5.96
C VAL A 360 -22.21 10.81 5.71
N GLU A 361 -22.53 11.08 4.44
CA GLU A 361 -23.78 11.74 4.13
C GLU A 361 -24.86 10.83 4.72
N SER A 362 -25.35 11.20 5.92
CA SER A 362 -26.60 10.70 6.45
C SER A 362 -27.71 11.31 5.60
N GLY A 363 -27.75 10.91 4.33
CA GLY A 363 -28.88 11.07 3.45
C GLY A 363 -29.96 10.14 3.98
N SER A 364 -30.91 10.71 4.70
CA SER A 364 -32.18 10.08 5.03
C SER A 364 -32.75 9.39 3.79
N SER A 365 -32.63 8.07 3.74
CA SER A 365 -33.48 7.21 2.93
C SER A 365 -33.70 5.93 3.71
N LEU A 366 -34.74 5.98 4.55
CA LEU A 366 -35.54 4.82 4.87
C LEU A 366 -35.95 4.16 3.54
N SER A 367 -35.20 3.16 3.09
CA SER A 367 -35.67 2.21 2.10
C SER A 367 -36.04 0.93 2.84
N SER A 368 -37.35 0.84 3.07
CA SER A 368 -38.12 -0.31 3.50
C SER A 368 -37.52 -1.65 3.09
N SER A 369 -37.34 -2.52 4.09
CA SER A 369 -37.29 -3.96 3.91
C SER A 369 -38.52 -4.42 3.12
N ILE A 370 -38.30 -4.91 1.89
CA ILE A 370 -39.28 -5.74 1.20
C ILE A 370 -38.67 -7.12 1.07
N SER A 371 -39.09 -8.00 1.97
CA SER A 371 -38.99 -9.44 1.81
C SER A 371 -39.91 -9.86 0.68
N SER A 372 -39.37 -10.43 -0.39
CA SER A 372 -40.14 -11.20 -1.37
C SER A 372 -39.71 -12.65 -1.34
N THR A 373 -40.43 -13.41 -0.52
CA THR A 373 -40.76 -14.81 -0.74
C THR A 373 -41.14 -15.06 -2.20
N THR A 374 -40.45 -15.98 -2.87
CA THR A 374 -40.95 -16.67 -4.05
C THR A 374 -41.07 -18.16 -3.75
N THR A 375 -42.23 -18.51 -3.22
CA THR A 375 -42.84 -19.83 -3.39
C THR A 375 -43.19 -20.04 -4.86
N SER A 376 -42.55 -21.01 -5.52
CA SER A 376 -43.07 -21.63 -6.74
C SER A 376 -43.68 -22.98 -6.38
N SER A 377 -44.99 -22.97 -6.16
CA SER A 377 -45.83 -24.15 -6.25
C SER A 377 -46.30 -24.32 -7.69
N SER A 378 -45.86 -25.37 -8.37
CA SER A 378 -46.69 -26.02 -9.39
C SER A 378 -46.70 -27.52 -9.15
N SER A 379 -47.93 -27.97 -8.96
CA SER A 379 -48.41 -29.32 -8.76
C SER A 379 -48.03 -30.28 -9.89
N HIS A 380 -47.52 -31.46 -9.54
CA HIS A 380 -48.03 -32.70 -10.11
C HIS A 380 -48.05 -33.82 -9.08
N GLN A 381 -49.25 -34.33 -8.85
CA GLN A 381 -49.57 -35.49 -8.02
C GLN A 381 -48.86 -36.75 -8.53
N ARG A 382 -48.27 -37.53 -7.62
CA ARG A 382 -48.46 -38.99 -7.62
C ARG A 382 -48.21 -39.56 -6.22
N ARG A 383 -49.31 -39.90 -5.54
CA ARG A 383 -49.35 -40.86 -4.43
C ARG A 383 -48.96 -42.24 -4.97
N SER A 384 -48.10 -42.97 -4.26
CA SER A 384 -48.48 -44.25 -3.65
C SER A 384 -47.36 -44.78 -2.75
N ARG A 385 -47.71 -45.06 -1.50
CA ARG A 385 -47.12 -46.12 -0.67
C ARG A 385 -48.28 -46.79 0.08
N LEU A 386 -48.05 -48.05 0.45
CA LEU A 386 -48.93 -49.06 1.05
C LEU A 386 -49.64 -49.89 -0.04
N SER A 387 -49.54 -51.22 -0.08
CA SER A 387 -49.41 -52.21 0.99
C SER A 387 -48.83 -53.54 0.48
N ASN A 388 -48.31 -54.34 1.43
CA ASN A 388 -47.83 -55.74 1.38
C ASN A 388 -46.39 -55.98 0.90
#